data_AF-B6VK98-F1
#
_entry.id   AF-B6VK98-F1
#
_cell.length_a   1.000
_cell.length_b   1.000
_cell.length_c   1.000
_cell.angle_alpha   90.00
_cell.angle_beta   90.00
_cell.angle_gamma   90.00
#
_symmetry.space_group_name_H-M   'P 1'
#
loop_
_entity.id
_entity.type
_entity.pdbx_description
1 polymer ?
#
loop_
_entity_poly.entity_id
_entity_poly.type
_entity_poly.pdbx_seq_one_letter_code
_entity_poly.pdbx_strand_id
1 'polypeptide(L)'
;MNKVKVLIAVLGTCGLVTQAMAAPGTGQTQNFDPYNQSIRVGVTEPRGGGHPTLGGEPGIGVQSVARGQITSFSSLARYVEADKNGIHKISMPGSSSHEGMGVFNFSKVANADVYFGEWSQTGKVSDTTHTAYYSGKDVTTNLPTGGIATYTVKGINQYSGSNALQGTFTADFGQKRLNGSIANSALTVDINSRIRADGSFVGRATAGDVVGTNRGHFFGDNAASLAGAATFPTDHSKDTAFGGTKNP
;
A
#
# COMPACT_ATOMS: atom_id res chain seq x y z
N MET A 1 -27.86 26.64 64.60
CA MET A 1 -26.83 25.69 64.12
C MET A 1 -27.09 25.38 62.66
N ASN A 2 -26.53 26.15 61.72
CA ASN A 2 -26.68 25.92 60.28
C ASN A 2 -25.46 25.15 59.77
N LYS A 3 -25.69 23.96 59.20
CA LYS A 3 -24.65 23.11 58.60
C LYS A 3 -24.38 23.58 57.18
N VAL A 4 -23.18 24.10 56.92
CA VAL A 4 -22.69 24.41 55.57
C VAL A 4 -22.32 23.08 54.89
N LYS A 5 -22.93 22.78 53.74
CA LYS A 5 -22.54 21.66 52.89
C LYS A 5 -21.48 22.15 51.90
N VAL A 6 -20.26 21.67 52.04
CA VAL A 6 -19.16 21.95 51.10
C VAL A 6 -19.32 21.02 49.89
N LEU A 7 -19.49 21.59 48.70
CA LEU A 7 -19.52 20.88 47.44
C LEU A 7 -18.09 20.84 46.88
N ILE A 8 -17.47 19.67 46.84
CA ILE A 8 -16.16 19.48 46.20
C ILE A 8 -16.41 19.31 44.70
N ALA A 9 -16.08 20.33 43.92
CA ALA A 9 -16.05 20.22 42.46
C ALA A 9 -14.75 19.52 42.05
N VAL A 10 -14.84 18.26 41.64
CA VAL A 10 -13.74 17.53 41.00
C VAL A 10 -13.66 18.01 39.56
N LEU A 11 -12.71 18.90 39.25
CA LEU A 11 -12.33 19.19 37.87
C LEU A 11 -11.56 17.98 37.33
N GLY A 12 -12.26 17.13 36.57
CA GLY A 12 -11.63 16.09 35.77
C GLY A 12 -10.87 16.74 34.62
N THR A 13 -9.54 16.72 34.68
CA THR A 13 -8.69 17.04 33.53
C THR A 13 -8.87 15.95 32.48
N CYS A 14 -9.64 16.23 31.43
CA CYS A 14 -9.56 15.48 30.18
C CYS A 14 -8.17 15.73 29.57
N GLY A 15 -7.21 14.90 29.92
CA GLY A 15 -5.94 14.85 29.22
C GLY A 15 -6.19 14.48 27.76
N LEU A 16 -5.91 15.41 26.85
CA LEU A 16 -5.73 15.11 25.43
C LEU A 16 -4.54 14.15 25.33
N VAL A 17 -4.80 12.85 25.35
CA VAL A 17 -3.83 11.85 24.89
C VAL A 17 -3.69 12.07 23.38
N THR A 18 -2.64 12.80 22.99
CA THR A 18 -2.14 12.75 21.62
C THR A 18 -1.63 11.34 21.39
N GLN A 19 -2.48 10.46 20.88
CA GLN A 19 -2.01 9.18 20.36
C GLN A 19 -1.01 9.51 19.25
N ALA A 20 0.26 9.18 19.46
CA ALA A 20 1.26 9.29 18.41
C ALA A 20 0.79 8.39 17.27
N MET A 21 0.37 8.99 16.15
CA MET A 21 -0.02 8.25 14.95
C MET A 21 1.17 7.40 14.52
N ALA A 22 0.96 6.10 14.29
CA ALA A 22 2.03 5.24 13.83
C ALA A 22 2.54 5.72 12.46
N ALA A 23 3.84 5.55 12.22
CA ALA A 23 4.47 6.01 11.00
C ALA A 23 3.85 5.33 9.76
N PRO A 24 3.79 6.00 8.60
CA PRO A 24 3.35 5.37 7.36
C PRO A 24 4.38 4.36 6.85
N GLY A 25 3.91 3.37 6.10
CA GLY A 25 4.73 2.34 5.47
C GLY A 25 4.55 2.39 3.96
N THR A 26 5.64 2.55 3.22
CA THR A 26 5.58 2.72 1.76
C THR A 26 6.72 2.01 1.05
N GLY A 27 6.53 1.71 -0.24
CA GLY A 27 7.60 1.20 -1.09
C GLY A 27 7.18 1.07 -2.54
N GLN A 28 8.17 1.09 -3.42
CA GLN A 28 8.02 0.96 -4.87
C GLN A 28 9.19 0.19 -5.47
N THR A 29 8.97 -0.47 -6.61
CA THR A 29 9.96 -1.35 -7.23
C THR A 29 10.99 -0.62 -8.08
N GLN A 30 10.62 0.53 -8.64
CA GLN A 30 11.52 1.46 -9.32
C GLN A 30 11.57 2.79 -8.57
N ASN A 31 12.74 3.43 -8.52
CA ASN A 31 12.92 4.68 -7.80
C ASN A 31 12.27 5.86 -8.53
N PHE A 32 11.84 6.87 -7.77
CA PHE A 32 11.42 8.14 -8.35
C PHE A 32 12.62 8.83 -9.02
N ASP A 33 12.41 9.28 -10.24
CA ASP A 33 13.35 10.08 -11.01
C ASP A 33 12.71 11.45 -11.29
N PRO A 34 13.24 12.55 -10.74
CA PRO A 34 12.66 13.88 -10.94
C PRO A 34 12.78 14.41 -12.37
N TYR A 35 13.61 13.78 -13.21
CA TYR A 35 13.89 14.19 -14.59
C TYR A 35 13.20 13.31 -15.65
N ASN A 36 12.74 12.12 -15.26
CA ASN A 36 12.12 11.16 -16.17
C ASN A 36 10.73 10.73 -15.70
N GLN A 37 9.97 10.10 -16.59
CA GLN A 37 8.65 9.54 -16.28
C GLN A 37 8.78 8.48 -15.20
N SER A 38 8.27 8.79 -14.02
CA SER A 38 8.34 7.96 -12.83
C SER A 38 7.26 8.35 -11.84
N ILE A 39 7.05 7.51 -10.82
CA ILE A 39 6.14 7.78 -9.72
C ILE A 39 6.87 7.83 -8.39
N ARG A 40 6.25 8.51 -7.44
CA ARG A 40 6.56 8.37 -6.01
C ARG A 40 5.31 8.05 -5.22
N VAL A 41 5.41 7.11 -4.30
CA VAL A 41 4.39 6.85 -3.28
C VAL A 41 4.82 7.41 -1.94
N GLY A 42 3.83 7.74 -1.11
CA GLY A 42 4.05 8.41 0.15
C GLY A 42 2.74 8.71 0.85
N VAL A 43 2.80 9.69 1.74
CA VAL A 43 1.62 10.33 2.31
C VAL A 43 1.42 11.72 1.71
N THR A 44 0.19 12.20 1.69
CA THR A 44 -0.15 13.54 1.21
C THR A 44 0.32 14.63 2.17
N GLU A 45 0.62 15.79 1.62
CA GLU A 45 0.66 17.04 2.39
C GLU A 45 -0.75 17.67 2.41
N PRO A 46 -1.09 18.51 3.41
CA PRO A 46 -2.32 19.28 3.37
C PRO A 46 -2.39 20.20 2.14
N ARG A 47 -3.49 20.15 1.38
CA ARG A 47 -3.66 20.92 0.13
C ARG A 47 -5.13 21.17 -0.19
N GLY A 48 -5.44 22.36 -0.70
CA GLY A 48 -6.75 22.69 -1.30
C GLY A 48 -6.81 22.44 -2.82
N GLY A 49 -7.85 22.96 -3.49
CA GLY A 49 -7.98 22.91 -4.96
C GLY A 49 -8.71 21.68 -5.50
N GLY A 50 -8.41 21.28 -6.75
CA GLY A 50 -9.16 20.24 -7.48
C GLY A 50 -9.03 18.82 -6.91
N HIS A 51 -7.93 18.54 -6.21
CA HIS A 51 -7.70 17.28 -5.49
C HIS A 51 -7.25 17.59 -4.05
N PRO A 52 -8.19 18.02 -3.18
CA PRO A 52 -7.85 18.41 -1.83
C PRO A 52 -7.45 17.20 -1.00
N THR A 53 -6.51 17.42 -0.08
CA THR A 53 -5.95 16.41 0.81
C THR A 53 -5.82 17.03 2.20
N LEU A 54 -6.19 16.28 3.23
CA LEU A 54 -6.06 16.73 4.62
C LEU A 54 -4.62 16.59 5.13
N GLY A 55 -3.82 15.76 4.47
CA GLY A 55 -2.45 15.43 4.86
C GLY A 55 -2.38 14.10 5.60
N GLY A 56 -1.28 13.40 5.41
CA GLY A 56 -1.02 12.09 6.00
C GLY A 56 -1.70 10.91 5.28
N GLU A 57 -2.56 11.14 4.29
CA GLU A 57 -3.26 10.08 3.55
C GLU A 57 -2.31 9.33 2.61
N PRO A 58 -2.40 8.00 2.47
CA PRO A 58 -1.61 7.27 1.49
C PRO A 58 -1.93 7.76 0.07
N GLY A 59 -0.90 7.97 -0.72
CA GLY A 59 -1.06 8.51 -2.07
C GLY A 59 0.07 8.20 -3.02
N ILE A 60 -0.09 8.72 -4.23
CA ILE A 60 0.84 8.62 -5.35
C ILE A 60 0.98 9.96 -6.06
N GLY A 61 2.17 10.23 -6.59
CA GLY A 61 2.42 11.34 -7.51
C GLY A 61 3.20 10.87 -8.73
N VAL A 62 2.90 11.44 -9.89
CA VAL A 62 3.60 11.18 -11.16
C VAL A 62 4.48 12.36 -11.48
N GLN A 63 5.73 12.11 -11.89
CA GLN A 63 6.70 13.16 -12.18
C GLN A 63 6.16 14.23 -13.15
N SER A 64 5.46 13.80 -14.20
CA SER A 64 4.87 14.68 -15.21
C SER A 64 3.72 15.55 -14.69
N VAL A 65 3.07 15.16 -13.59
CA VAL A 65 1.93 15.86 -13.01
C VAL A 65 2.37 16.59 -11.74
N ALA A 66 2.40 17.93 -11.82
CA ALA A 66 2.80 18.79 -10.70
C ALA A 66 4.14 18.36 -10.05
N ARG A 67 5.10 17.89 -10.85
CA ARG A 67 6.45 17.47 -10.40
C ARG A 67 6.40 16.36 -9.35
N GLY A 68 5.46 15.42 -9.50
CA GLY A 68 5.29 14.29 -8.58
C GLY A 68 4.50 14.61 -7.31
N GLN A 69 3.78 15.74 -7.22
CA GLN A 69 3.02 16.04 -6.01
C GLN A 69 2.04 14.90 -5.66
N ILE A 70 2.12 14.41 -4.42
CA ILE A 70 1.36 13.22 -3.99
C ILE A 70 -0.11 13.60 -3.80
N THR A 71 -0.99 12.82 -4.40
CA THR A 71 -2.46 12.89 -4.25
C THR A 71 -2.96 11.60 -3.61
N SER A 72 -3.93 11.69 -2.69
CA SER A 72 -4.39 10.52 -1.95
C SER A 72 -5.12 9.53 -2.85
N PHE A 73 -4.91 8.23 -2.61
CA PHE A 73 -5.66 7.18 -3.30
C PHE A 73 -7.16 7.27 -3.02
N SER A 74 -7.55 7.69 -1.80
CA SER A 74 -8.94 7.89 -1.43
C SER A 74 -9.62 8.99 -2.24
N SER A 75 -8.91 10.08 -2.57
CA SER A 75 -9.44 11.12 -3.46
C SER A 75 -9.48 10.64 -4.91
N LEU A 76 -8.45 9.93 -5.38
CA LEU A 76 -8.41 9.34 -6.72
C LEU A 76 -9.54 8.34 -6.98
N ALA A 77 -9.85 7.49 -5.98
CA ALA A 77 -10.92 6.50 -6.04
C ALA A 77 -12.33 7.10 -6.19
N ARG A 78 -12.52 8.40 -5.95
CA ARG A 78 -13.82 9.09 -6.16
C ARG A 78 -14.15 9.31 -7.63
N TYR A 79 -13.16 9.21 -8.52
CA TYR A 79 -13.32 9.49 -9.95
C TYR A 79 -13.47 8.22 -10.78
N VAL A 80 -13.15 7.06 -10.21
CA VAL A 80 -13.21 5.77 -10.91
C VAL A 80 -13.75 4.70 -9.97
N GLU A 81 -14.77 3.97 -10.41
CA GLU A 81 -15.26 2.81 -9.66
C GLU A 81 -14.23 1.67 -9.71
N ALA A 82 -14.21 0.87 -8.65
CA ALA A 82 -13.45 -0.37 -8.67
C ALA A 82 -14.18 -1.42 -9.53
N ASP A 83 -13.42 -2.26 -10.21
CA ASP A 83 -13.98 -3.42 -10.90
C ASP A 83 -14.38 -4.54 -9.92
N LYS A 84 -14.83 -5.68 -10.47
CA LYS A 84 -15.24 -6.86 -9.69
C LYS A 84 -14.13 -7.44 -8.79
N ASN A 85 -12.86 -7.13 -9.07
CA ASN A 85 -11.72 -7.56 -8.28
C ASN A 85 -11.37 -6.54 -7.18
N GLY A 86 -12.06 -5.41 -7.13
CA GLY A 86 -11.78 -4.30 -6.22
C GLY A 86 -10.63 -3.42 -6.69
N ILE A 87 -10.31 -3.43 -7.99
CA ILE A 87 -9.19 -2.67 -8.55
C ILE A 87 -9.73 -1.47 -9.33
N HIS A 88 -9.26 -0.29 -8.95
CA HIS A 88 -9.50 0.96 -9.65
C HIS A 88 -8.48 1.10 -10.78
N LYS A 89 -8.95 1.45 -11.98
CA LYS A 89 -8.09 1.81 -13.11
C LYS A 89 -8.24 3.27 -13.44
N ILE A 90 -7.14 4.01 -13.39
CA ILE A 90 -7.10 5.41 -13.85
C ILE A 90 -6.25 5.46 -15.11
N SER A 91 -6.86 5.95 -16.18
CA SER A 91 -6.17 6.29 -17.42
C SER A 91 -6.92 7.49 -17.99
N MET A 92 -6.20 8.57 -18.28
CA MET A 92 -6.79 9.80 -18.82
C MET A 92 -6.30 10.06 -20.26
N PRO A 93 -6.57 9.15 -21.22
CA PRO A 93 -6.21 9.41 -22.61
C PRO A 93 -7.03 10.60 -23.12
N GLY A 94 -6.37 11.71 -23.44
CA GLY A 94 -7.00 12.90 -24.02
C GLY A 94 -7.23 14.09 -23.07
N SER A 95 -6.80 14.01 -21.81
CA SER A 95 -6.80 15.20 -20.92
C SER A 95 -5.51 15.98 -21.07
N SER A 96 -5.60 17.27 -21.41
CA SER A 96 -4.44 18.18 -21.45
C SER A 96 -3.91 18.53 -20.05
N SER A 97 -4.74 18.45 -19.00
CA SER A 97 -4.35 18.82 -17.64
C SER A 97 -3.56 17.73 -16.90
N HIS A 98 -3.60 16.50 -17.42
CA HIS A 98 -2.93 15.32 -16.87
C HIS A 98 -2.15 14.58 -17.97
N GLU A 99 -1.61 15.35 -18.93
CA GLU A 99 -0.80 14.81 -19.99
C GLU A 99 0.42 14.07 -19.41
N GLY A 100 0.67 12.85 -19.89
CA GLY A 100 1.78 12.03 -19.43
C GLY A 100 1.58 11.40 -18.05
N MET A 101 0.38 11.43 -17.46
CA MET A 101 0.09 10.82 -16.16
C MET A 101 0.20 9.28 -16.18
N GLY A 102 0.10 8.66 -17.36
CA GLY A 102 0.19 7.21 -17.53
C GLY A 102 -1.07 6.46 -17.08
N VAL A 103 -0.89 5.20 -16.70
CA VAL A 103 -1.95 4.26 -16.36
C VAL A 103 -1.68 3.68 -14.98
N PHE A 104 -2.68 3.75 -14.10
CA PHE A 104 -2.64 3.19 -12.76
C PHE A 104 -3.65 2.06 -12.64
N ASN A 105 -3.27 1.02 -11.93
CA ASN A 105 -4.20 0.06 -11.36
C ASN A 105 -3.92 -0.06 -9.87
N PHE A 106 -4.89 0.21 -9.00
CA PHE A 106 -4.68 0.15 -7.55
C PHE A 106 -5.90 -0.35 -6.79
N SER A 107 -5.68 -0.89 -5.60
CA SER A 107 -6.73 -1.40 -4.73
C SER A 107 -6.48 -0.99 -3.27
N LYS A 108 -7.55 -0.96 -2.48
CA LYS A 108 -7.53 -0.74 -1.03
C LYS A 108 -7.56 -2.09 -0.30
N VAL A 109 -6.77 -2.24 0.75
CA VAL A 109 -6.81 -3.42 1.62
C VAL A 109 -7.99 -3.33 2.58
N ALA A 110 -9.13 -3.89 2.16
CA ALA A 110 -10.37 -3.91 2.94
C ALA A 110 -10.68 -2.54 3.57
N ASN A 111 -10.84 -2.50 4.89
CA ASN A 111 -11.16 -1.27 5.64
C ASN A 111 -9.93 -0.48 6.10
N ALA A 112 -8.71 -0.96 5.84
CA ALA A 112 -7.48 -0.27 6.24
C ALA A 112 -7.12 0.83 5.25
N ASP A 113 -6.58 1.96 5.72
CA ASP A 113 -5.99 2.99 4.86
C ASP A 113 -4.61 2.54 4.34
N VAL A 114 -4.64 1.47 3.56
CA VAL A 114 -3.51 0.79 2.95
C VAL A 114 -3.88 0.48 1.51
N TYR A 115 -3.02 0.89 0.58
CA TYR A 115 -3.22 0.77 -0.85
C TYR A 115 -2.01 0.13 -1.51
N PHE A 116 -2.26 -0.62 -2.58
CA PHE A 116 -1.23 -1.25 -3.38
C PHE A 116 -1.65 -1.21 -4.85
N GLY A 117 -0.67 -1.22 -5.75
CA GLY A 117 -0.96 -1.07 -7.17
C GLY A 117 0.26 -1.03 -8.04
N GLU A 118 0.03 -0.74 -9.31
CA GLU A 118 1.04 -0.58 -10.32
C GLU A 118 0.80 0.70 -11.13
N TRP A 119 1.87 1.17 -11.75
CA TRP A 119 1.83 2.26 -12.70
C TRP A 119 2.75 1.97 -13.89
N SER A 120 2.37 2.44 -15.08
CA SER A 120 3.28 2.57 -16.22
C SER A 120 2.87 3.76 -17.09
N GLN A 121 3.81 4.31 -17.84
CA GLN A 121 3.60 5.47 -18.69
C GLN A 121 2.54 5.23 -19.78
N THR A 122 2.44 4.02 -20.30
CA THR A 122 1.62 3.69 -21.46
C THR A 122 0.57 2.62 -21.18
N GLY A 123 0.67 1.89 -20.06
CA GLY A 123 -0.18 0.73 -19.77
C GLY A 123 0.14 -0.50 -20.63
N LYS A 124 1.20 -0.47 -21.44
CA LYS A 124 1.61 -1.62 -22.27
C LYS A 124 2.54 -2.54 -21.47
N VAL A 125 2.44 -3.84 -21.71
CA VAL A 125 3.30 -4.84 -21.06
C VAL A 125 4.79 -4.61 -21.32
N SER A 126 5.14 -4.08 -22.50
CA SER A 126 6.53 -3.77 -22.86
C SER A 126 7.05 -2.46 -22.27
N ASP A 127 6.25 -1.75 -21.47
CA ASP A 127 6.63 -0.47 -20.90
C ASP A 127 7.64 -0.66 -19.76
N THR A 128 8.84 -0.13 -19.95
CA THR A 128 9.94 -0.25 -18.99
C THR A 128 9.72 0.55 -17.71
N THR A 129 8.75 1.48 -17.70
CA THR A 129 8.39 2.28 -16.51
C THR A 129 7.51 1.53 -15.52
N HIS A 130 7.12 0.28 -15.84
CA HIS A 130 6.24 -0.54 -14.99
C HIS A 130 6.75 -0.64 -13.54
N THR A 131 6.02 0.00 -12.63
CA THR A 131 6.39 0.14 -11.24
C THR A 131 5.27 -0.39 -10.35
N ALA A 132 5.54 -1.43 -9.57
CA ALA A 132 4.66 -1.87 -8.50
C ALA A 132 4.94 -1.10 -7.21
N TYR A 133 3.90 -0.85 -6.41
CA TYR A 133 4.01 -0.02 -5.21
C TYR A 133 2.98 -0.37 -4.13
N TYR A 134 3.22 0.13 -2.93
CA TYR A 134 2.25 0.18 -1.84
C TYR A 134 2.48 1.42 -0.96
N SER A 135 1.41 1.89 -0.32
CA SER A 135 1.44 2.96 0.68
C SER A 135 0.32 2.75 1.69
N GLY A 136 0.63 2.84 2.98
CA GLY A 136 -0.35 2.69 4.04
C GLY A 136 -0.06 3.52 5.27
N LYS A 137 -1.12 3.84 6.01
CA LYS A 137 -1.05 4.40 7.36
C LYS A 137 -0.91 3.28 8.39
N ASP A 138 -0.43 3.68 9.57
CA ASP A 138 -0.46 2.86 10.77
C ASP A 138 0.33 1.57 10.63
N VAL A 139 1.63 1.67 10.32
CA VAL A 139 2.53 0.52 10.39
C VAL A 139 2.42 -0.10 11.78
N THR A 140 2.27 -1.41 11.83
CA THR A 140 2.06 -2.14 13.09
C THR A 140 3.23 -1.94 14.03
N THR A 141 2.97 -1.32 15.19
CA THR A 141 3.95 -1.14 16.28
C THR A 141 3.85 -2.23 17.34
N ASN A 142 2.74 -2.97 17.37
CA ASN A 142 2.42 -4.06 18.28
C ASN A 142 2.36 -5.41 17.55
N LEU A 143 3.46 -5.80 16.88
CA LEU A 143 3.53 -7.12 16.25
C LEU A 143 3.30 -8.24 17.28
N PRO A 144 2.54 -9.30 16.93
CA PRO A 144 2.52 -10.51 17.75
C PRO A 144 3.94 -11.02 17.97
N THR A 145 4.24 -11.50 19.18
CA THR A 145 5.56 -12.04 19.53
C THR A 145 5.69 -13.53 19.21
N GLY A 146 4.59 -14.18 18.86
CA GLY A 146 4.49 -15.59 18.54
C GLY A 146 3.17 -15.92 17.84
N GLY A 147 3.01 -17.19 17.49
CA GLY A 147 1.82 -17.69 16.79
C GLY A 147 1.91 -17.53 15.27
N ILE A 148 0.93 -18.15 14.60
CA ILE A 148 0.81 -18.19 13.15
C ILE A 148 -0.47 -17.44 12.76
N ALA A 149 -0.36 -16.56 11.77
CA ALA A 149 -1.49 -15.90 11.13
C ALA A 149 -1.48 -16.18 9.63
N THR A 150 -2.66 -16.34 9.04
CA THR A 150 -2.83 -16.42 7.59
C THR A 150 -3.50 -15.15 7.09
N TYR A 151 -3.16 -14.75 5.87
CA TYR A 151 -3.68 -13.57 5.21
C TYR A 151 -4.25 -13.96 3.86
N THR A 152 -5.47 -13.53 3.57
CA THR A 152 -6.01 -13.59 2.21
C THR A 152 -5.42 -12.42 1.42
N VAL A 153 -4.68 -12.72 0.33
CA VAL A 153 -3.87 -11.75 -0.40
C VAL A 153 -4.32 -11.64 -1.85
N LYS A 154 -4.40 -10.41 -2.34
CA LYS A 154 -4.54 -10.08 -3.76
C LYS A 154 -3.26 -9.45 -4.28
N GLY A 155 -2.99 -9.65 -5.56
CA GLY A 155 -1.87 -9.01 -6.25
C GLY A 155 -2.24 -8.42 -7.61
N ILE A 156 -1.44 -7.42 -8.00
CA ILE A 156 -1.60 -6.64 -9.23
C ILE A 156 -0.27 -6.71 -9.98
N ASN A 157 -0.34 -7.20 -11.21
CA ASN A 157 0.74 -7.25 -12.18
C ASN A 157 0.15 -7.16 -13.59
N GLN A 158 0.60 -6.19 -14.39
CA GLN A 158 0.19 -5.96 -15.77
C GLN A 158 -1.33 -6.10 -15.95
N TYR A 159 -2.07 -5.35 -15.14
CA TYR A 159 -3.47 -5.62 -14.90
C TYR A 159 -4.36 -5.24 -16.09
N SER A 160 -5.16 -6.22 -16.52
CA SER A 160 -6.03 -6.18 -17.70
C SER A 160 -7.53 -6.22 -17.35
N GLY A 161 -7.88 -6.29 -16.06
CA GLY A 161 -9.26 -6.47 -15.58
C GLY A 161 -9.65 -7.93 -15.32
N SER A 162 -8.85 -8.90 -15.76
CA SER A 162 -9.16 -10.33 -15.65
C SER A 162 -8.07 -11.19 -15.01
N ASN A 163 -6.88 -10.62 -14.79
CA ASN A 163 -5.68 -11.33 -14.35
C ASN A 163 -5.26 -10.96 -12.91
N ALA A 164 -6.20 -10.59 -12.04
CA ALA A 164 -5.88 -10.39 -10.62
C ALA A 164 -5.24 -11.66 -10.04
N LEU A 165 -4.13 -11.49 -9.31
CA LEU A 165 -3.48 -12.59 -8.61
C LEU A 165 -4.15 -12.77 -7.25
N GLN A 166 -4.28 -14.01 -6.78
CA GLN A 166 -4.87 -14.32 -5.48
C GLN A 166 -4.10 -15.43 -4.79
N GLY A 167 -4.12 -15.43 -3.46
CA GLY A 167 -3.50 -16.50 -2.69
C GLY A 167 -3.49 -16.22 -1.19
N THR A 168 -2.55 -16.85 -0.50
CA THR A 168 -2.46 -16.77 0.96
C THR A 168 -1.01 -16.62 1.39
N PHE A 169 -0.78 -15.69 2.31
CA PHE A 169 0.49 -15.61 3.02
C PHE A 169 0.33 -16.07 4.46
N THR A 170 1.35 -16.74 4.97
CA THR A 170 1.44 -17.21 6.36
C THR A 170 2.56 -16.48 7.06
N ALA A 171 2.21 -15.74 8.11
CA ALA A 171 3.14 -15.13 9.03
C ALA A 171 3.33 -16.03 10.26
N ASP A 172 4.54 -16.54 10.47
CA ASP A 172 4.96 -17.10 11.74
C ASP A 172 5.74 -16.03 12.50
N PHE A 173 5.10 -15.43 13.50
CA PHE A 173 5.69 -14.33 14.26
C PHE A 173 6.77 -14.80 15.24
N GLY A 174 6.70 -16.05 15.69
CA GLY A 174 7.72 -16.65 16.56
C GLY A 174 9.02 -16.90 15.80
N GLN A 175 8.91 -17.40 14.57
CA GLN A 175 10.04 -17.62 13.67
C GLN A 175 10.45 -16.36 12.89
N LYS A 176 9.63 -15.30 12.94
CA LYS A 176 9.81 -14.06 12.18
C LYS A 176 9.88 -14.31 10.68
N ARG A 177 8.96 -15.14 10.17
CA ARG A 177 8.86 -15.52 8.76
C ARG A 177 7.50 -15.15 8.18
N LEU A 178 7.51 -14.64 6.95
CA LEU A 178 6.32 -14.45 6.11
C LEU A 178 6.57 -15.18 4.80
N ASN A 179 5.74 -16.15 4.45
CA ASN A 179 5.86 -16.90 3.22
C ASN A 179 4.50 -17.12 2.57
N GLY A 180 4.49 -17.46 1.29
CA GLY A 180 3.28 -17.82 0.56
C GLY A 180 3.37 -17.38 -0.88
N SER A 181 2.26 -17.51 -1.59
CA SER A 181 2.19 -17.21 -3.02
C SER A 181 0.87 -16.56 -3.39
N ILE A 182 0.90 -15.83 -4.50
CA ILE A 182 -0.25 -15.30 -5.21
C ILE A 182 -0.16 -15.72 -6.67
N ALA A 183 -1.26 -16.16 -7.24
CA ALA A 183 -1.25 -16.72 -8.59
C ALA A 183 -2.53 -16.42 -9.37
N ASN A 184 -2.40 -16.55 -10.69
CA ASN A 184 -3.47 -16.74 -11.66
C ASN A 184 -3.01 -17.81 -12.68
N SER A 185 -3.72 -17.99 -13.79
CA SER A 185 -3.35 -19.00 -14.80
C SER A 185 -2.04 -18.72 -15.56
N ALA A 186 -1.54 -17.47 -15.54
CA ALA A 186 -0.40 -17.02 -16.32
C ALA A 186 0.85 -16.71 -15.48
N LEU A 187 0.69 -16.42 -14.19
CA LEU A 187 1.76 -15.98 -13.31
C LEU A 187 1.53 -16.50 -11.90
N THR A 188 2.59 -17.02 -11.30
CA THR A 188 2.70 -17.28 -9.86
C THR A 188 3.85 -16.43 -9.32
N VAL A 189 3.59 -15.72 -8.23
CA VAL A 189 4.61 -15.00 -7.48
C VAL A 189 4.69 -15.58 -6.07
N ASP A 190 5.85 -16.11 -5.71
CA ASP A 190 6.14 -16.58 -4.36
C ASP A 190 6.95 -15.55 -3.59
N ILE A 191 6.71 -15.46 -2.28
CA ILE A 191 7.51 -14.67 -1.36
C ILE A 191 8.06 -15.52 -0.22
N ASN A 192 9.27 -15.18 0.23
CA ASN A 192 9.88 -15.79 1.38
C ASN A 192 10.70 -14.76 2.18
N SER A 193 10.06 -14.20 3.21
CA SER A 193 10.47 -12.97 3.86
C SER A 193 10.73 -13.12 5.35
N ARG A 194 11.65 -12.29 5.86
CA ARG A 194 11.91 -12.12 7.28
C ARG A 194 11.11 -10.94 7.79
N ILE A 195 10.39 -11.16 8.88
CA ILE A 195 9.66 -10.13 9.63
C ILE A 195 10.66 -9.40 10.53
N ARG A 196 10.58 -8.07 10.56
CA ARG A 196 11.39 -7.20 11.42
C ARG A 196 10.54 -6.62 12.54
N ALA A 197 11.22 -6.17 13.61
CA ALA A 197 10.56 -5.63 14.79
C ALA A 197 9.84 -4.30 14.54
N ASP A 198 10.21 -3.59 13.46
CA ASP A 198 9.63 -2.31 13.05
C ASP A 198 8.35 -2.47 12.19
N GLY A 199 7.75 -3.66 12.14
CA GLY A 199 6.58 -3.93 11.31
C GLY A 199 6.90 -4.20 9.83
N SER A 200 8.15 -4.02 9.39
CA SER A 200 8.54 -4.30 8.00
C SER A 200 8.85 -5.78 7.76
N PHE A 201 8.84 -6.19 6.50
CA PHE A 201 9.41 -7.45 6.05
C PHE A 201 10.19 -7.28 4.75
N VAL A 202 11.18 -8.15 4.55
CA VAL A 202 11.96 -8.23 3.32
C VAL A 202 12.36 -9.67 3.04
N GLY A 203 12.50 -10.03 1.78
CA GLY A 203 13.06 -11.33 1.43
C GLY A 203 13.17 -11.60 -0.04
N ARG A 204 13.28 -12.89 -0.36
CA ARG A 204 13.34 -13.38 -1.74
C ARG A 204 11.94 -13.44 -2.33
N ALA A 205 11.83 -13.16 -3.62
CA ALA A 205 10.64 -13.43 -4.41
C ALA A 205 11.00 -14.27 -5.66
N THR A 206 10.04 -15.01 -6.19
CA THR A 206 10.17 -15.69 -7.48
C THR A 206 8.93 -15.47 -8.32
N ALA A 207 9.10 -15.32 -9.64
CA ALA A 207 8.04 -15.20 -10.63
C ALA A 207 8.38 -16.11 -11.81
N GLY A 208 7.86 -17.34 -11.81
CA GLY A 208 8.41 -18.41 -12.64
C GLY A 208 9.89 -18.63 -12.34
N ASP A 209 10.74 -18.61 -13.37
CA ASP A 209 12.19 -18.79 -13.22
C ASP A 209 12.94 -17.50 -12.83
N VAL A 210 12.24 -16.37 -12.76
CA VAL A 210 12.86 -15.07 -12.43
C VAL A 210 12.96 -14.91 -10.92
N VAL A 211 14.17 -14.67 -10.43
CA VAL A 211 14.44 -14.41 -9.00
C VAL A 211 14.47 -12.92 -8.74
N GLY A 212 13.77 -12.51 -7.69
CA GLY A 212 13.68 -11.13 -7.25
C GLY A 212 13.76 -10.99 -5.73
N THR A 213 13.36 -9.81 -5.27
CA THR A 213 13.20 -9.52 -3.85
C THR A 213 11.81 -8.99 -3.58
N ASN A 214 11.30 -9.13 -2.37
CA ASN A 214 10.10 -8.43 -1.94
C ASN A 214 10.36 -7.62 -0.68
N ARG A 215 9.57 -6.57 -0.51
CA ARG A 215 9.54 -5.75 0.71
C ARG A 215 8.12 -5.31 1.00
N GLY A 216 7.81 -5.08 2.27
CA GLY A 216 6.48 -4.61 2.68
C GLY A 216 6.40 -4.31 4.16
N HIS A 217 5.19 -3.99 4.61
CA HIS A 217 4.88 -3.72 6.02
C HIS A 217 3.59 -4.43 6.43
N PHE A 218 3.50 -4.74 7.72
CA PHE A 218 2.25 -5.00 8.41
C PHE A 218 1.63 -3.66 8.85
N PHE A 219 0.31 -3.60 8.82
CA PHE A 219 -0.46 -2.41 9.17
C PHE A 219 -1.62 -2.74 10.11
N GLY A 220 -1.98 -1.75 10.93
CA GLY A 220 -3.01 -1.83 11.95
C GLY A 220 -2.58 -2.65 13.17
N ASP A 221 -3.47 -2.71 14.16
CA ASP A 221 -3.23 -3.42 15.41
C ASP A 221 -2.98 -4.91 15.18
N ASN A 222 -1.98 -5.45 15.86
CA ASN A 222 -1.66 -6.88 15.84
C ASN A 222 -1.50 -7.46 14.42
N ALA A 223 -0.95 -6.64 13.51
CA ALA A 223 -0.75 -6.97 12.10
C ALA A 223 -2.05 -7.38 11.40
N ALA A 224 -3.13 -6.61 11.58
CA ALA A 224 -4.44 -6.87 10.98
C ALA A 224 -4.41 -6.94 9.43
N SER A 225 -3.44 -6.28 8.80
CA SER A 225 -3.26 -6.29 7.35
C SER A 225 -1.79 -6.22 6.95
N LEU A 226 -1.50 -6.47 5.68
CA LEU A 226 -0.18 -6.29 5.08
C LEU A 226 -0.28 -5.73 3.67
N ALA A 227 0.78 -5.04 3.24
CA ALA A 227 0.99 -4.72 1.84
C ALA A 227 2.49 -4.68 1.51
N GLY A 228 2.82 -4.89 0.24
CA GLY A 228 4.19 -4.93 -0.23
C GLY A 228 4.30 -4.96 -1.74
N ALA A 229 5.53 -5.06 -2.23
CA ALA A 229 5.83 -5.27 -3.63
C ALA A 229 7.01 -6.25 -3.80
N ALA A 230 6.92 -7.07 -4.84
CA ALA A 230 8.00 -7.91 -5.34
C ALA A 230 8.63 -7.22 -6.57
N THR A 231 9.96 -7.12 -6.58
CA THR A 231 10.77 -6.53 -7.64
C THR A 231 11.63 -7.59 -8.30
N PHE A 232 11.66 -7.58 -9.62
CA PHE A 232 12.46 -8.48 -10.44
C PHE A 232 13.39 -7.64 -11.35
N PRO A 233 14.60 -7.29 -10.89
CA PRO A 233 15.46 -6.33 -11.58
C PRO A 233 15.86 -6.72 -13.01
N THR A 234 15.84 -8.02 -13.33
CA THR A 234 16.12 -8.53 -14.67
C THR A 234 14.90 -8.53 -15.58
N ASP A 235 13.69 -8.37 -15.04
CA ASP A 235 12.43 -8.33 -15.78
C ASP A 235 11.35 -7.59 -14.97
N HIS A 236 11.34 -6.26 -15.08
CA HIS A 236 10.35 -5.42 -14.41
C HIS A 236 8.92 -5.68 -14.89
N SER A 237 8.67 -6.40 -15.99
CA SER A 237 7.31 -6.80 -16.37
C SER A 237 6.67 -7.73 -15.33
N LYS A 238 7.48 -8.36 -14.47
CA LYS A 238 7.06 -9.24 -13.37
C LYS A 238 6.88 -8.53 -12.04
N ASP A 239 7.25 -7.25 -11.93
CA ASP A 239 7.06 -6.48 -10.71
C ASP A 239 5.60 -6.57 -10.26
N THR A 240 5.37 -6.91 -9.00
CA THR A 240 4.02 -7.28 -8.53
C THR A 240 3.76 -6.63 -7.19
N ALA A 241 2.69 -5.84 -7.11
CA ALA A 241 2.20 -5.30 -5.84
C ALA A 241 1.22 -6.27 -5.20
N PHE A 242 1.17 -6.29 -3.88
CA PHE A 242 0.25 -7.15 -3.14
C PHE A 242 -0.26 -6.50 -1.86
N GLY A 243 -1.47 -6.88 -1.46
CA GLY A 243 -2.11 -6.46 -0.22
C GLY A 243 -3.08 -7.51 0.28
N GLY A 244 -3.18 -7.64 1.60
CA GLY A 244 -3.99 -8.69 2.21
C GLY A 244 -4.44 -8.40 3.63
N THR A 245 -5.51 -9.10 4.02
CA THR A 245 -6.14 -8.97 5.34
C THR A 245 -5.95 -10.27 6.10
N LYS A 246 -5.66 -10.14 7.40
CA LYS A 246 -5.54 -11.27 8.31
C LYS A 246 -6.88 -12.03 8.37
N ASN A 247 -6.82 -13.35 8.27
CA ASN A 247 -8.00 -14.20 8.39
C ASN A 247 -8.49 -14.21 9.86
N PRO A 248 -9.81 -14.40 10.09
CA PRO A 248 -10.39 -14.48 11.43
C PRO A 248 -9.79 -15.58 12.32
#